data_AF-G2QNN1-F1
#
_entry.id   AF-G2QNN1-F1
#
_cell.length_a   1.000
_cell.length_b   1.000
_cell.length_c   1.000
_cell.angle_alpha   90.00
_cell.angle_beta   90.00
_cell.angle_gamma   90.00
#
_symmetry.space_group_name_H-M   'P 1'
#
loop_
_entity.id
_entity.type
_entity.pdbx_description
1 polymer ?
#
loop_
_entity_poly.entity_id
_entity_poly.type
_entity_poly.pdbx_seq_one_letter_code
_entity_poly.pdbx_strand_id
1 'polypeptide(L)'
;MTDVAGLVVGVAAMWQTAVAVYDLVDSSRQFGMDYEILNVKFEVERVRLICWGDAVGLKSLIVSRDSNEPHASNQVSNPKPDPRLNREEIRVAVIRVLGCIQQAFEDTSRLQERYGLQPASGPGAATVLESEETGIPPSQTQRILHGVFKRAYENMRRVARERQRDTPLARRTVWAVRDRRKFTVLVAELRAFNDSLESLFPD
;
A
#
# COMPACT_ATOMS: atom_id res chain seq x y z
N MET A 1 11.31 18.09 -25.20
CA MET A 1 10.18 18.81 -24.57
C MET A 1 9.21 17.76 -24.09
N THR A 2 9.16 17.50 -22.78
CA THR A 2 8.16 16.61 -22.19
C THR A 2 6.84 17.37 -22.12
N ASP A 3 5.84 16.93 -22.86
CA ASP A 3 4.50 17.51 -22.79
C ASP A 3 3.86 17.23 -21.42
N VAL A 4 3.00 18.14 -20.95
CA VAL A 4 2.34 18.07 -19.62
C VAL A 4 1.56 16.76 -19.49
N ALA A 5 0.91 16.30 -20.56
CA ALA A 5 0.23 15.02 -20.59
C ALA A 5 1.17 13.84 -20.25
N GLY A 6 2.39 13.85 -20.79
CA GLY A 6 3.42 12.85 -20.48
C GLY A 6 3.88 12.89 -19.02
N LEU A 7 3.94 14.08 -18.42
CA LEU A 7 4.28 14.23 -17.00
C LEU A 7 3.18 13.66 -16.08
N VAL A 8 1.90 13.88 -16.40
CA VAL A 8 0.78 13.32 -15.63
C VAL A 8 0.72 11.80 -15.75
N VAL A 9 1.01 11.24 -16.93
CA VAL A 9 1.18 9.78 -17.10
C VAL A 9 2.33 9.25 -16.23
N GLY A 10 3.42 10.00 -16.09
CA GLY A 10 4.52 9.68 -15.18
C GLY A 10 4.07 9.61 -13.71
N VAL A 11 3.22 10.55 -13.26
CA VAL A 11 2.62 10.50 -11.92
C VAL A 11 1.80 9.23 -11.72
N ALA A 12 1.00 8.84 -12.72
CA ALA A 12 0.19 7.63 -12.65
C ALA A 12 1.04 6.36 -12.46
N ALA A 13 2.14 6.23 -13.22
CA ALA A 13 3.08 5.11 -13.06
C ALA A 13 3.76 5.10 -11.68
N MET A 14 4.10 6.29 -11.16
CA MET A 14 4.71 6.44 -9.84
C MET A 14 3.73 6.09 -8.71
N TRP A 15 2.47 6.50 -8.84
CA TRP A 15 1.39 6.12 -7.94
C TRP A 15 1.21 4.60 -7.93
N GLN A 16 1.16 3.96 -9.10
CA GLN A 16 1.08 2.51 -9.19
C GLN A 16 2.21 1.80 -8.45
N THR A 17 3.44 2.29 -8.61
CA THR A 17 4.60 1.72 -7.90
C THR A 17 4.50 1.95 -6.40
N ALA A 18 4.00 3.12 -5.95
CA ALA A 18 3.75 3.41 -4.54
C ALA A 18 2.63 2.56 -3.92
N VAL A 19 1.61 2.16 -4.68
CA VAL A 19 0.62 1.17 -4.22
C VAL A 19 1.26 -0.23 -4.14
N ALA A 20 2.17 -0.54 -5.07
CA ALA A 20 2.78 -1.86 -5.16
C ALA A 20 3.58 -2.21 -3.92
N VAL A 21 4.37 -1.27 -3.39
CA VAL A 21 5.27 -1.55 -2.26
C VAL A 21 4.57 -2.11 -1.02
N TYR A 22 3.26 -1.94 -0.88
CA TYR A 22 2.47 -2.58 0.18
C TYR A 22 2.44 -4.11 0.08
N ASP A 23 2.55 -4.71 -1.12
CA ASP A 23 2.65 -6.16 -1.28
C ASP A 23 3.98 -6.75 -0.78
N LEU A 24 4.96 -5.90 -0.45
CA LEU A 24 6.23 -6.32 0.15
C LEU A 24 6.09 -6.70 1.62
N VAL A 25 4.98 -6.38 2.29
CA VAL A 25 4.75 -6.78 3.69
C VAL A 25 3.84 -8.00 3.76
N ASP A 26 4.34 -9.07 4.37
CA ASP A 26 3.57 -10.26 4.72
C ASP A 26 3.10 -10.21 6.17
N SER A 27 1.81 -9.97 6.32
CA SER A 27 1.15 -9.94 7.62
C SER A 27 0.41 -11.24 7.97
N SER A 28 0.58 -12.31 7.18
CA SER A 28 -0.18 -13.57 7.35
C SER A 28 0.29 -14.47 8.48
N ARG A 29 1.44 -14.19 9.10
CA ARG A 29 2.14 -15.09 10.04
C ARG A 29 2.18 -14.63 11.50
N GLN A 30 1.37 -13.65 11.90
CA GLN A 30 1.43 -13.06 13.24
C GLN A 30 0.22 -13.43 14.09
N PHE A 31 0.47 -13.70 15.37
CA PHE A 31 -0.53 -14.09 16.35
C PHE A 31 -0.74 -12.94 17.34
N GLY A 32 -2.00 -12.60 17.61
CA GLY A 32 -2.40 -11.59 18.60
C GLY A 32 -3.31 -10.50 18.02
N MET A 33 -4.37 -10.14 18.76
CA MET A 33 -5.40 -9.16 18.36
C MET A 33 -4.81 -7.80 17.96
N ASP A 34 -3.78 -7.38 18.69
CA ASP A 34 -3.09 -6.11 18.46
C ASP A 34 -2.31 -6.07 17.14
N TYR A 35 -1.84 -7.22 16.66
CA TYR A 35 -1.22 -7.35 15.34
C TYR A 35 -2.28 -7.27 14.25
N GLU A 36 -3.45 -7.90 14.45
CA GLU A 36 -4.56 -7.84 13.50
C GLU A 36 -5.07 -6.42 13.26
N ILE A 37 -5.27 -5.66 14.34
CA ILE A 37 -5.68 -4.25 14.25
C ILE A 37 -4.65 -3.45 13.46
N LEU A 38 -3.36 -3.68 13.70
CA LEU A 38 -2.31 -2.93 13.03
C LEU A 38 -2.18 -3.29 11.54
N ASN A 39 -2.38 -4.56 11.20
CA ASN A 39 -2.44 -5.04 9.82
C ASN A 39 -3.65 -4.45 9.07
N VAL A 40 -4.80 -4.34 9.73
CA VAL A 40 -5.97 -3.64 9.19
C VAL A 40 -5.65 -2.17 8.92
N LYS A 41 -5.02 -1.47 9.88
CA LYS A 41 -4.62 -0.06 9.68
C LYS A 41 -3.64 0.11 8.51
N PHE A 42 -2.68 -0.79 8.37
CA PHE A 42 -1.75 -0.79 7.24
C PHE A 42 -2.48 -0.94 5.89
N GLU A 43 -3.41 -1.89 5.77
CA GLU A 43 -4.21 -2.06 4.54
C GLU A 43 -5.19 -0.91 4.30
N VAL A 44 -5.68 -0.25 5.36
CA VAL A 44 -6.46 0.99 5.22
C VAL A 44 -5.63 2.05 4.50
N GLU A 45 -4.35 2.23 4.83
CA GLU A 45 -3.50 3.19 4.13
C GLU A 45 -3.24 2.80 2.66
N ARG A 46 -3.16 1.50 2.35
CA ARG A 46 -3.13 1.03 0.95
C ARG A 46 -4.41 1.41 0.20
N VAL A 47 -5.57 1.14 0.80
CA VAL A 47 -6.88 1.43 0.20
C VAL A 47 -7.06 2.93 0.02
N ARG A 48 -6.67 3.76 0.99
CA ARG A 48 -6.70 5.23 0.87
C ARG A 48 -5.86 5.72 -0.30
N LEU A 49 -4.64 5.22 -0.46
CA LEU A 49 -3.79 5.59 -1.60
C LEU A 49 -4.42 5.19 -2.95
N ILE A 50 -5.08 4.02 -2.99
CA ILE A 50 -5.80 3.57 -4.20
C ILE A 50 -6.99 4.48 -4.49
N CYS A 51 -7.84 4.74 -3.49
CA CYS A 51 -9.00 5.61 -3.61
C CYS A 51 -8.61 7.03 -4.03
N TRP A 52 -7.52 7.58 -3.48
CA TRP A 52 -6.99 8.87 -3.88
C TRP A 52 -6.62 8.89 -5.37
N GLY A 53 -5.89 7.88 -5.86
CA GLY A 53 -5.52 7.79 -7.27
C GLY A 53 -6.71 7.62 -8.21
N ASP A 54 -7.75 6.91 -7.77
CA ASP A 54 -9.04 6.83 -8.47
C ASP A 54 -9.72 8.22 -8.53
N ALA A 55 -9.77 8.93 -7.39
CA ALA A 55 -10.41 10.24 -7.27
C ALA A 55 -9.74 11.33 -8.13
N VAL A 56 -8.40 11.33 -8.20
CA VAL A 56 -7.67 12.30 -9.05
C VAL A 56 -7.53 11.87 -10.51
N GLY A 57 -8.12 10.72 -10.89
CA GLY A 57 -8.16 10.23 -12.27
C GLY A 57 -6.84 9.64 -12.78
N LEU A 58 -5.96 9.13 -11.91
CA LEU A 58 -4.71 8.49 -12.33
C LEU A 58 -4.93 7.09 -12.91
N LYS A 59 -5.92 6.35 -12.41
CA LYS A 59 -6.21 4.99 -12.88
C LYS A 59 -6.58 4.94 -14.36
N SER A 60 -7.34 5.91 -14.86
CA SER A 60 -7.74 5.97 -16.27
C SER A 60 -6.53 6.08 -17.20
N LEU A 61 -5.47 6.76 -16.76
CA LEU A 61 -4.25 6.98 -17.54
C LEU A 61 -3.40 5.72 -17.72
N ILE A 62 -3.46 4.79 -16.77
CA ILE A 62 -2.70 3.54 -16.88
C ILE A 62 -3.44 2.54 -17.77
N VAL A 63 -4.74 2.39 -17.59
CA VAL A 63 -5.55 1.46 -18.41
C VAL A 63 -5.47 1.82 -19.90
N SER A 64 -5.45 3.12 -20.23
CA SER A 64 -5.29 3.60 -21.61
C SER A 64 -3.93 3.27 -22.25
N ARG A 65 -2.90 2.91 -21.47
CA ARG A 65 -1.57 2.59 -22.00
C ARG A 65 -1.42 1.12 -22.41
N ASP A 66 -2.14 0.23 -21.75
CA ASP A 66 -2.10 -1.22 -22.03
C ASP A 66 -3.19 -1.67 -23.02
N SER A 67 -4.20 -0.81 -23.26
CA SER A 67 -5.33 -1.10 -24.15
C SER A 67 -4.99 -0.78 -25.60
N ASN A 68 -4.41 -1.75 -26.31
CA ASN A 68 -4.37 -1.79 -27.77
C ASN A 68 -5.70 -2.36 -28.35
N GLU A 69 -6.84 -2.05 -27.72
CA GLU A 69 -8.16 -2.56 -28.13
C GLU A 69 -8.92 -1.50 -28.93
N PRO A 70 -9.08 -1.69 -30.26
CA PRO A 70 -10.10 -0.98 -31.00
C PRO A 70 -11.44 -1.64 -30.68
N HIS A 71 -12.37 -0.83 -30.16
CA HIS A 71 -13.81 -1.12 -30.03
C HIS A 71 -14.30 -1.66 -28.68
N ALA A 72 -14.57 -0.74 -27.76
CA ALA A 72 -15.71 -0.87 -26.86
C ALA A 72 -16.36 0.51 -26.66
N SER A 73 -17.33 0.79 -27.52
CA SER A 73 -18.37 1.79 -27.28
C SER A 73 -19.21 1.38 -26.07
N ASN A 74 -18.69 1.59 -24.87
CA ASN A 74 -19.49 1.75 -23.66
C ASN A 74 -18.85 2.90 -22.90
N GLN A 75 -19.52 4.05 -22.98
CA GLN A 75 -19.15 5.35 -22.47
C GLN A 75 -19.21 5.34 -20.93
N VAL A 76 -18.42 4.50 -20.27
CA VAL A 76 -18.07 4.73 -18.87
C VAL A 76 -17.06 5.87 -18.92
N SER A 77 -17.51 7.05 -18.51
CA SER A 77 -16.68 8.25 -18.47
C SER A 77 -15.47 7.95 -17.59
N ASN A 78 -14.34 7.56 -18.20
CA ASN A 78 -13.10 7.44 -17.46
C ASN A 78 -12.84 8.82 -16.86
N PRO A 79 -12.72 8.95 -15.53
CA PRO A 79 -12.56 10.25 -14.91
C PRO A 79 -11.32 10.90 -15.53
N LYS A 80 -11.54 12.08 -16.11
CA LYS A 80 -10.46 12.90 -16.64
C LYS A 80 -9.52 13.21 -15.47
N PRO A 81 -8.18 13.19 -15.68
CA PRO A 81 -7.25 13.58 -14.64
C PRO A 81 -7.62 14.95 -14.08
N ASP A 82 -7.55 15.08 -12.76
CA ASP A 82 -7.84 16.35 -12.09
C ASP A 82 -6.95 17.47 -12.69
N PRO A 83 -7.53 18.61 -13.14
CA PRO A 83 -6.76 19.68 -13.77
C PRO A 83 -5.60 20.20 -12.92
N ARG A 84 -5.66 20.05 -11.59
CA ARG A 84 -4.59 20.42 -10.67
C ARG A 84 -3.30 19.65 -10.89
N LEU A 85 -3.34 18.45 -11.47
CA LEU A 85 -2.13 17.70 -11.86
C LEU A 85 -1.31 18.40 -12.96
N ASN A 86 -1.92 19.32 -13.70
CA ASN A 86 -1.20 20.14 -14.69
C ASN A 86 -0.37 21.24 -14.04
N ARG A 87 -0.70 21.65 -12.80
CA ARG A 87 0.07 22.63 -12.03
C ARG A 87 1.38 22.00 -11.57
N GLU A 88 2.49 22.64 -11.89
CA GLU A 88 3.82 22.10 -11.67
C GLU A 88 4.10 21.88 -10.18
N GLU A 89 3.75 22.84 -9.34
CA GLU A 89 3.96 22.80 -7.90
C GLU A 89 3.22 21.63 -7.24
N ILE A 90 1.98 21.37 -7.66
CA ILE A 90 1.18 20.23 -7.18
C ILE A 90 1.80 18.93 -7.65
N ARG A 91 2.12 18.84 -8.95
CA ARG A 91 2.72 17.64 -9.54
C ARG A 91 4.03 17.27 -8.87
N VAL A 92 4.91 18.25 -8.61
CA VAL A 92 6.18 18.04 -7.91
C VAL A 92 5.94 17.57 -6.47
N ALA A 93 4.98 18.17 -5.76
CA ALA A 93 4.65 17.74 -4.40
C ALA A 93 4.13 16.28 -4.38
N VAL A 94 3.21 15.93 -5.28
CA VAL A 94 2.69 14.57 -5.44
C VAL A 94 3.82 13.58 -5.72
N ILE A 95 4.68 13.87 -6.69
CA ILE A 95 5.84 13.03 -7.03
C ILE A 95 6.72 12.82 -5.79
N ARG A 96 7.02 13.88 -5.03
CA ARG A 96 7.85 13.77 -3.82
C ARG A 96 7.21 12.88 -2.76
N VAL A 97 5.91 13.06 -2.49
CA VAL A 97 5.20 12.26 -1.48
C VAL A 97 5.11 10.78 -1.90
N LEU A 98 4.78 10.49 -3.16
CA LEU A 98 4.81 9.12 -3.69
C LEU A 98 6.22 8.51 -3.60
N GLY A 99 7.25 9.33 -3.79
CA GLY A 99 8.65 8.93 -3.65
C GLY A 99 9.00 8.58 -2.20
N CYS A 100 8.52 9.36 -1.23
CA CYS A 100 8.67 9.06 0.19
C CYS A 100 8.01 7.73 0.57
N ILE A 101 6.82 7.44 0.02
CA ILE A 101 6.16 6.13 0.21
C ILE A 101 7.05 5.01 -0.31
N GLN A 102 7.53 5.11 -1.56
CA GLN A 102 8.39 4.06 -2.14
C GLN A 102 9.69 3.87 -1.35
N GLN A 103 10.37 4.98 -1.00
CA GLN A 103 11.62 4.96 -0.26
C GLN A 103 11.49 4.30 1.12
N ALA A 104 10.32 4.43 1.77
CA ALA A 104 10.07 3.76 3.04
C ALA A 104 10.20 2.23 2.96
N PHE A 105 10.04 1.64 1.77
CA PHE A 105 10.17 0.19 1.54
C PHE A 105 11.44 -0.25 0.80
N GLU A 106 12.33 0.68 0.46
CA GLU A 106 13.61 0.37 -0.19
C GLU A 106 14.78 0.36 0.80
N ASP A 107 14.70 1.18 1.84
CA ASP A 107 15.70 1.26 2.89
C ASP A 107 15.57 0.07 3.85
N THR A 108 16.32 -0.99 3.56
CA THR A 108 16.35 -2.23 4.34
C THR A 108 16.71 -2.01 5.81
N SER A 109 17.63 -1.10 6.12
CA SER A 109 18.02 -0.79 7.50
C SER A 109 16.86 -0.12 8.22
N ARG A 110 16.19 0.85 7.59
CA ARG A 110 15.00 1.50 8.15
C ARG A 110 13.85 0.51 8.35
N LEU A 111 13.61 -0.41 7.41
CA LEU A 111 12.61 -1.46 7.54
C LEU A 111 12.85 -2.31 8.80
N GLN A 112 14.09 -2.71 9.07
CA GLN A 112 14.42 -3.53 10.24
C GLN A 112 14.46 -2.73 11.55
N GLU A 113 15.26 -1.66 11.57
CA GLU A 113 15.61 -0.95 12.80
C GLU A 113 14.47 -0.06 13.30
N ARG A 114 13.82 0.67 12.37
CA ARG A 114 12.78 1.66 12.68
C ARG A 114 11.38 1.07 12.62
N TYR A 115 11.12 0.15 11.69
CA TYR A 115 9.78 -0.40 11.48
C TYR A 115 9.59 -1.82 11.98
N GLY A 116 10.65 -2.50 12.44
CA GLY A 116 10.52 -3.80 13.07
C GLY A 116 10.14 -4.92 12.11
N LEU A 117 10.49 -4.78 10.83
CA LEU A 117 10.26 -5.79 9.80
C LEU A 117 11.48 -6.71 9.66
N GLN A 118 11.27 -7.95 9.24
CA GLN A 118 12.35 -8.87 8.90
C GLN A 118 12.05 -9.62 7.60
N PRO A 119 13.06 -10.06 6.84
CA PRO A 119 12.83 -10.89 5.66
C PRO A 119 12.03 -12.15 6.02
N ALA A 120 10.93 -12.42 5.31
CA ALA A 120 10.05 -13.56 5.54
C ALA A 120 10.73 -14.91 5.21
N SER A 121 11.76 -14.89 4.37
CA SER A 121 12.60 -16.04 4.01
C SER A 121 14.06 -15.73 4.39
N GLY A 122 14.42 -16.01 5.64
CA GLY A 122 15.79 -15.89 6.15
C GLY A 122 16.05 -16.93 7.26
N PRO A 123 17.29 -17.16 7.69
CA PRO A 123 17.65 -18.20 8.68
C PRO A 123 17.04 -18.04 10.10
N GLY A 124 16.12 -17.09 10.31
CA GLY A 124 15.26 -16.97 11.50
C GLY A 124 13.75 -17.06 11.20
N ALA A 125 13.34 -17.41 9.98
CA ALA A 125 11.94 -17.42 9.55
C ALA A 125 11.10 -18.51 10.25
N ALA A 126 11.74 -19.58 10.72
CA ALA A 126 11.06 -20.72 11.36
C ALA A 126 11.25 -20.79 12.89
N THR A 127 12.17 -20.02 13.47
CA THR A 127 12.76 -20.41 14.77
C THR A 127 12.46 -19.51 15.97
N VAL A 128 11.69 -18.42 15.84
CA VAL A 128 11.43 -17.51 16.99
C VAL A 128 9.98 -17.01 17.03
N LEU A 129 8.99 -17.89 16.79
CA LEU A 129 7.59 -17.58 17.15
C LEU A 129 7.18 -18.20 18.51
N GLU A 130 8.14 -18.75 19.24
CA GLU A 130 8.02 -18.89 20.70
C GLU A 130 8.40 -17.54 21.32
N SER A 131 7.48 -16.58 21.32
CA SER A 131 7.56 -15.45 22.24
C SER A 131 6.33 -15.50 23.12
N GLU A 132 6.50 -16.17 24.26
CA GLU A 132 6.16 -15.70 25.61
C GLU A 132 4.93 -14.79 25.80
N GLU A 133 3.84 -15.00 25.07
CA GLU A 133 2.53 -14.76 25.64
C GLU A 133 2.18 -16.02 26.43
N THR A 134 2.22 -15.89 27.77
CA THR A 134 1.67 -16.79 28.80
C THR A 134 0.96 -18.01 28.21
N GLY A 135 1.38 -19.24 28.54
CA GLY A 135 0.83 -20.52 28.04
C GLY A 135 -0.67 -20.80 28.30
N ILE A 136 -1.47 -19.75 28.41
CA ILE A 136 -2.92 -19.72 28.45
C ILE A 136 -3.43 -19.76 27.00
N PRO A 137 -4.16 -20.80 26.61
CA PRO A 137 -4.76 -20.87 25.28
C PRO A 137 -5.77 -19.71 25.09
N PRO A 138 -5.85 -19.13 23.89
CA PRO A 138 -6.77 -18.02 23.62
C PRO A 138 -8.21 -18.46 23.87
N SER A 139 -9.02 -17.57 24.46
CA SER A 139 -10.46 -17.78 24.68
C SER A 139 -11.21 -18.00 23.37
N GLN A 140 -12.40 -18.62 23.43
CA GLN A 140 -13.25 -18.83 22.25
C GLN A 140 -13.57 -17.53 21.52
N THR A 141 -13.86 -16.46 22.27
CA THR A 141 -14.13 -15.12 21.73
C THR A 141 -12.92 -14.56 20.96
N GLN A 142 -11.71 -14.70 21.49
CA GLN A 142 -10.49 -14.27 20.81
C GLN A 142 -10.27 -15.01 19.48
N ARG A 143 -10.56 -16.31 19.42
CA ARG A 143 -10.46 -17.09 18.18
C ARG A 143 -11.46 -16.65 17.11
N ILE A 144 -12.70 -16.36 17.52
CA ILE A 144 -13.75 -15.88 16.61
C ILE A 144 -13.36 -14.52 16.03
N LEU A 145 -12.97 -13.58 16.90
CA LEU A 145 -12.54 -12.25 16.48
C LEU A 145 -11.36 -12.34 15.50
N HIS A 146 -10.37 -13.17 15.81
CA HIS A 146 -9.24 -13.42 14.93
C HIS A 146 -9.68 -13.93 13.54
N GLY A 147 -10.61 -14.87 13.49
CA GLY A 147 -11.18 -15.34 12.22
C GLY A 147 -11.87 -14.24 11.40
N VAL A 148 -12.53 -13.29 12.07
CA VAL A 148 -13.21 -12.16 11.42
C VAL A 148 -12.18 -11.15 10.88
N PHE A 149 -11.19 -10.75 11.69
CA PHE A 149 -10.15 -9.82 11.26
C PHE A 149 -9.33 -10.38 10.11
N LYS A 150 -8.90 -11.63 10.21
CA LYS A 150 -8.17 -12.30 9.13
C LYS A 150 -8.94 -12.27 7.81
N ARG A 151 -10.24 -12.59 7.83
CA ARG A 151 -11.09 -12.55 6.63
C ARG A 151 -11.23 -11.13 6.07
N ALA A 152 -11.46 -10.15 6.93
CA ALA A 152 -11.58 -8.75 6.52
C ALA A 152 -10.28 -8.25 5.87
N TYR A 153 -9.13 -8.57 6.49
CA TYR A 153 -7.81 -8.27 5.99
C TYR A 153 -7.54 -8.91 4.62
N GLU A 154 -7.78 -10.22 4.48
CA GLU A 154 -7.60 -10.94 3.21
C GLU A 154 -8.48 -10.34 2.10
N ASN A 155 -9.70 -9.94 2.44
CA ASN A 155 -10.61 -9.28 1.50
C ASN A 155 -10.10 -7.90 1.06
N MET A 156 -9.65 -7.04 1.99
CA MET A 156 -9.08 -5.74 1.64
C MET A 156 -7.86 -5.89 0.73
N ARG A 157 -6.96 -6.80 1.08
CA ARG A 157 -5.75 -7.06 0.29
C ARG A 157 -6.09 -7.61 -1.10
N ARG A 158 -7.11 -8.46 -1.21
CA ARG A 158 -7.64 -8.94 -2.49
C ARG A 158 -8.19 -7.79 -3.33
N VAL A 159 -9.07 -6.96 -2.77
CA VAL A 159 -9.67 -5.81 -3.49
C VAL A 159 -8.59 -4.82 -3.93
N ALA A 160 -7.60 -4.56 -3.07
CA ALA A 160 -6.49 -3.68 -3.39
C ALA A 160 -5.63 -4.22 -4.55
N ARG A 161 -5.31 -5.52 -4.55
CA ARG A 161 -4.58 -6.16 -5.65
C ARG A 161 -5.36 -6.20 -6.96
N GLU A 162 -6.65 -6.47 -6.92
CA GLU A 162 -7.51 -6.44 -8.10
C GLU A 162 -7.49 -5.06 -8.78
N ARG A 163 -7.35 -3.98 -8.00
CA ARG A 163 -7.22 -2.61 -8.52
C ARG A 163 -5.84 -2.27 -9.08
N GLN A 164 -4.83 -3.12 -8.87
CA GLN A 164 -3.42 -2.82 -9.13
C GLN A 164 -2.72 -3.85 -10.01
N ARG A 165 -3.49 -4.58 -10.83
CA ARG A 165 -3.17 -5.87 -11.44
C ARG A 165 -1.86 -5.96 -12.26
N ASP A 166 -1.24 -4.84 -12.60
CA ASP A 166 -0.21 -4.74 -13.66
C ASP A 166 1.16 -4.20 -13.21
N THR A 167 1.47 -4.08 -11.90
CA THR A 167 2.81 -3.64 -11.44
C THR A 167 3.65 -4.82 -10.89
N PRO A 168 4.55 -5.43 -11.69
CA PRO A 168 5.36 -6.54 -11.21
C PRO A 168 6.45 -6.09 -10.24
N LEU A 169 6.31 -6.47 -8.96
CA LEU A 169 7.36 -6.36 -7.93
C LEU A 169 8.30 -7.58 -7.87
N ALA A 170 8.34 -8.37 -8.95
CA ALA A 170 8.68 -9.80 -8.98
C ALA A 170 10.09 -10.22 -8.49
N ARG A 171 10.87 -9.33 -7.88
CA ARG A 171 12.21 -9.60 -7.35
C ARG A 171 12.49 -9.00 -5.97
N ARG A 172 11.50 -8.43 -5.28
CA ARG A 172 11.72 -7.76 -3.99
C ARG A 172 11.46 -8.71 -2.81
N THR A 173 12.26 -8.52 -1.75
CA THR A 173 12.13 -9.20 -0.47
C THR A 173 10.73 -8.97 0.12
N VAL A 174 10.11 -10.06 0.58
CA VAL A 174 8.89 -10.01 1.38
C VAL A 174 9.28 -9.88 2.86
N TRP A 175 8.61 -8.99 3.57
CA TRP A 175 8.91 -8.56 4.93
C TRP A 175 7.81 -8.97 5.90
N ALA A 176 8.14 -9.71 6.94
CA ALA A 176 7.23 -10.02 8.04
C ALA A 176 7.38 -8.99 9.16
N VAL A 177 6.27 -8.56 9.76
CA VAL A 177 6.31 -7.71 10.97
C VAL A 177 6.72 -8.56 12.17
N ARG A 178 7.72 -8.07 12.92
CA ARG A 178 8.24 -8.73 14.13
C ARG A 178 8.06 -7.88 15.37
N ASP A 179 8.31 -6.58 15.26
CA ASP A 179 8.08 -5.63 16.34
C ASP A 179 6.87 -4.75 16.04
N ARG A 180 5.78 -5.02 16.76
CA ARG A 180 4.51 -4.29 16.60
C ARG A 180 4.67 -2.81 16.88
N ARG A 181 5.39 -2.45 17.95
CA ARG A 181 5.54 -1.05 18.38
C ARG A 181 6.26 -0.25 17.32
N LYS A 182 7.33 -0.81 16.76
CA LYS A 182 8.05 -0.21 15.63
C LYS A 182 7.20 -0.13 14.37
N PHE A 183 6.40 -1.16 14.07
CA PHE A 183 5.54 -1.14 12.88
C PHE A 183 4.46 -0.05 12.94
N THR A 184 4.03 0.37 14.13
CA THR A 184 3.13 1.55 14.24
C THR A 184 3.72 2.82 13.64
N VAL A 185 5.05 2.95 13.64
CA VAL A 185 5.75 4.10 13.05
C VAL A 185 5.58 4.12 11.53
N LEU A 186 5.74 2.96 10.86
CA LEU A 186 5.51 2.86 9.41
C LEU A 186 4.06 3.22 9.06
N VAL A 187 3.09 2.65 9.78
CA VAL A 187 1.67 2.93 9.54
C VAL A 187 1.36 4.43 9.73
N ALA A 188 1.92 5.06 10.77
CA ALA A 188 1.74 6.49 11.01
C ALA A 188 2.35 7.37 9.90
N GLU A 189 3.52 7.01 9.38
CA GLU A 189 4.15 7.74 8.28
C GLU A 189 3.38 7.59 6.98
N LEU A 190 2.92 6.37 6.64
CA LEU A 190 2.10 6.13 5.45
C LEU A 190 0.79 6.93 5.51
N ARG A 191 0.18 6.99 6.69
CA ARG A 191 -0.99 7.84 6.94
C ARG A 191 -0.67 9.31 6.68
N ALA A 192 0.43 9.84 7.23
CA ALA A 192 0.81 11.23 7.03
C ALA A 192 1.09 11.56 5.55
N PHE A 193 1.67 10.62 4.80
CA PHE A 193 1.85 10.76 3.36
C PHE A 193 0.51 10.79 2.61
N ASN A 194 -0.42 9.90 2.94
CA ASN A 194 -1.77 9.90 2.37
C ASN A 194 -2.53 11.19 2.71
N ASP A 195 -2.48 11.66 3.96
CA ASP A 195 -3.08 12.92 4.41
C ASP A 195 -2.50 14.11 3.61
N SER A 196 -1.19 14.08 3.34
CA SER A 196 -0.53 15.10 2.52
C SER A 196 -1.03 15.07 1.08
N LEU A 197 -1.18 13.89 0.47
CA LEU A 197 -1.73 13.75 -0.89
C LEU A 197 -3.17 14.26 -0.97
N GLU A 198 -4.02 13.93 0.00
CA GLU A 198 -5.40 14.41 0.07
C GLU A 198 -5.45 15.94 0.20
N SER A 199 -4.59 16.53 1.03
CA SER A 199 -4.55 17.98 1.25
C SER A 199 -4.17 18.81 0.01
N LEU A 200 -3.52 18.20 -0.98
CA LEU A 200 -3.20 18.85 -2.26
C LEU A 200 -4.42 18.96 -3.20
N PHE A 201 -5.50 18.23 -2.90
CA PHE A 201 -6.71 18.16 -3.72
C PHE A 201 -7.97 18.41 -2.86
N PRO A 202 -8.11 19.58 -2.21
CA PRO A 202 -9.32 19.90 -1.43
C PRO A 202 -10.55 20.02 -2.34
N ASP A 203 -11.73 19.67 -1.84
CA ASP A 203 -13.01 19.89 -2.53
C ASP A 203 -13.36 21.37 -2.69
#